data_AF-A0A397VQH0-F1
#
_entry.id   AF-A0A397VQH0-F1
#
_cell.length_a   1.000
_cell.length_b   1.000
_cell.length_c   1.000
_cell.angle_alpha   90.00
_cell.angle_beta   90.00
_cell.angle_gamma   90.00
#
_symmetry.space_group_name_H-M   'P 1'
#
loop_
_entity.id
_entity.type
_entity.pdbx_description
1 polymer ?
#
loop_
_entity_poly.entity_id
_entity_poly.type
_entity_poly.pdbx_seq_one_letter_code
_entity_poly.pdbx_strand_id
1 'polypeptide(L)' 'MANEQIFQLNATEHKKAIEWIPFEKLNLIKEIGKGGYGTVFLANWQQKVSYSAKVALKTLPGIKK' A
#
# COMPACT_ATOMS: atom_id res chain seq x y z
N MET A 1 15.83 -8.76 -13.54
CA MET A 1 15.95 -7.47 -12.83
C MET A 1 16.20 -6.35 -13.83
N ALA A 2 15.14 -5.88 -14.53
CA ALA A 2 15.16 -4.66 -15.33
C ALA A 2 13.77 -4.46 -15.97
N ASN A 3 12.78 -3.98 -15.21
CA ASN A 3 11.53 -3.44 -15.77
C ASN A 3 10.63 -2.74 -14.75
N GLU A 4 10.85 -2.86 -13.43
CA GLU A 4 10.00 -2.18 -12.45
C GLU A 4 10.23 -0.66 -12.34
N GLN A 5 11.35 -0.13 -12.83
CA GLN A 5 11.69 1.30 -12.75
C GLN A 5 11.03 2.19 -13.82
N ILE A 6 10.42 1.62 -14.87
CA ILE A 6 9.99 2.41 -16.04
C ILE A 6 8.71 3.21 -15.78
N PHE A 7 7.85 2.81 -14.84
CA PHE A 7 6.56 3.48 -14.60
C PHE A 7 6.69 4.84 -13.89
N GLN A 8 7.78 5.05 -13.14
CA GLN A 8 8.02 6.28 -12.37
C GLN A 8 8.55 7.45 -13.21
N LEU A 9 9.06 7.19 -14.43
CA LEU A 9 9.93 8.11 -15.18
C LEU A 9 9.29 9.46 -15.55
N ASN A 10 7.96 9.56 -15.58
CA ASN A 10 7.25 10.81 -15.95
C ASN A 10 6.68 11.59 -14.74
N ALA A 11 6.87 11.10 -13.52
CA ALA A 11 6.41 11.79 -12.33
C ALA A 11 7.39 12.92 -11.96
N THR A 12 7.03 14.17 -12.30
CA THR A 12 7.85 15.35 -11.99
C THR A 12 7.72 15.83 -10.54
N GLU A 13 6.76 15.28 -9.79
CA GLU A 13 6.51 15.59 -8.38
C GLU A 13 6.30 14.29 -7.60
N HIS A 14 6.75 14.25 -6.34
CA HIS A 14 6.57 13.09 -5.46
C HIS A 14 5.09 12.68 -5.31
N LYS A 15 4.15 13.64 -5.40
CA LYS A 15 2.71 13.36 -5.36
C LYS A 15 2.16 12.67 -6.62
N LYS A 16 2.93 12.70 -7.72
CA LYS A 16 2.56 12.13 -9.02
C LYS A 16 3.22 10.77 -9.27
N ALA A 17 4.09 10.33 -8.37
CA ALA A 17 4.81 9.07 -8.44
C ALA A 17 4.01 7.95 -7.75
N ILE A 18 4.00 6.74 -8.32
CA ILE A 18 3.41 5.57 -7.66
C ILE A 18 4.49 4.91 -6.82
N GLU A 19 4.41 5.05 -5.51
CA GLU A 19 5.38 4.45 -4.59
C GLU A 19 5.00 3.01 -4.22
N TRP A 20 5.95 2.08 -4.37
CA TRP A 20 5.83 0.73 -3.82
C TRP A 20 6.20 0.73 -2.34
N ILE A 21 5.29 0.22 -1.50
CA ILE A 21 5.47 0.15 -0.05
C ILE A 21 5.71 -1.31 0.37
N PRO A 22 6.86 -1.65 0.98
CA PRO A 22 7.06 -2.98 1.57
C PRO A 22 6.00 -3.32 2.60
N PHE A 23 5.48 -4.55 2.58
CA PHE A 23 4.36 -4.95 3.44
C PHE A 23 4.69 -4.84 4.93
N GLU A 24 5.90 -5.18 5.35
CA GLU A 24 6.39 -5.01 6.73
C GLU A 24 6.36 -3.56 7.26
N LYS A 25 6.23 -2.54 6.41
CA LYS A 25 6.00 -1.15 6.85
C LYS A 25 4.53 -0.83 7.18
N LEU A 26 3.63 -1.79 6.97
CA LEU A 26 2.19 -1.66 7.22
C LEU A 26 1.82 -2.46 8.46
N ASN A 27 1.58 -1.76 9.57
CA ASN A 27 1.06 -2.40 10.78
C ASN A 27 -0.47 -2.50 10.68
N LEU A 28 -1.00 -3.70 10.47
CA LEU A 28 -2.44 -3.95 10.40
C LEU A 28 -3.08 -3.75 11.77
N ILE A 29 -4.09 -2.88 11.84
CA ILE A 29 -4.80 -2.57 13.07
C ILE A 29 -6.08 -3.40 13.16
N LYS A 30 -6.95 -3.29 12.15
CA LYS A 30 -8.23 -4.02 12.13
C LYS A 30 -8.84 -4.09 10.73
N GLU A 31 -9.71 -5.07 10.51
CA GLU A 31 -10.63 -5.08 9.37
C GLU A 31 -11.66 -3.95 9.53
N ILE A 32 -11.97 -3.27 8.42
CA ILE A 32 -12.97 -2.19 8.37
C ILE A 32 -14.07 -2.44 7.34
N GLY A 33 -13.97 -3.51 6.56
CA GLY A 33 -15.04 -3.91 5.66
C GLY A 33 -14.65 -5.08 4.77
N LYS A 34 -15.66 -5.84 4.33
CA LYS A 34 -15.51 -6.97 3.43
C LYS A 34 -16.64 -6.97 2.43
N GLY A 35 -16.32 -7.25 1.16
CA GLY A 35 -17.29 -7.35 0.08
C GLY A 35 -16.85 -8.33 -1.01
N GLY A 36 -17.57 -8.35 -2.13
CA GLY A 36 -17.28 -9.27 -3.24
C GLY A 36 -15.90 -9.08 -3.88
N TYR A 37 -15.27 -7.92 -3.67
CA TYR A 37 -13.97 -7.55 -4.25
C TYR A 37 -12.82 -7.55 -3.22
N GLY A 38 -12.96 -8.30 -2.13
CA GLY A 38 -11.91 -8.46 -1.11
C GLY A 38 -12.25 -7.84 0.25
N THR A 39 -11.25 -7.76 1.10
CA THR A 39 -11.32 -7.24 2.48
C THR A 39 -10.47 -5.98 2.58
N VAL A 40 -10.98 -4.97 3.29
CA VAL A 40 -10.27 -3.72 3.58
C VAL A 40 -9.88 -3.70 5.05
N PHE A 41 -8.60 -3.41 5.31
CA PHE A 41 -8.02 -3.26 6.62
C PHE A 41 -7.57 -1.82 6.84
N LEU A 42 -7.75 -1.32 8.05
CA LEU A 42 -7.07 -0.13 8.53
C LEU A 42 -5.65 -0.54 8.95
N ALA A 43 -4.65 0.16 8.42
CA ALA A 43 -3.26 -0.02 8.80
C ALA A 43 -2.61 1.31 9.18
N ASN A 44 -1.58 1.23 10.02
CA ASN A 44 -0.63 2.33 10.18
C ASN A 44 0.55 2.10 9.23
N TRP A 45 0.79 3.04 8.33
CA TRP A 45 1.97 3.05 7.47
C TRP A 45 3.09 3.84 8.13
N GLN A 46 4.20 3.16 8.44
CA GLN A 46 5.38 3.80 8.99
C GLN A 46 6.31 4.25 7.85
N GLN A 47 6.29 5.56 7.54
CA GLN A 47 7.17 6.13 6.53
C GLN A 47 8.57 6.36 7.08
N LYS A 48 8.65 7.06 8.22
CA LYS A 48 9.88 7.42 8.93
C LYS A 48 9.63 7.34 10.43
N VAL A 49 10.70 7.43 11.23
CA VAL A 49 10.64 7.30 12.70
C VAL A 49 9.57 8.21 13.32
N SER A 50 9.37 9.42 12.77
CA SER A 50 8.42 10.40 13.30
C SER A 50 7.13 10.55 12.48
N TYR A 51 7.03 9.92 11.31
CA TYR A 51 5.88 10.10 10.41
C TYR A 51 5.18 8.77 10.16
N SER A 52 3.95 8.70 10.64
CA SER A 52 3.03 7.60 10.37
C SER A 52 1.71 8.13 9.81
N ALA A 53 1.12 7.35 8.90
CA ALA A 53 -0.14 7.67 8.26
C ALA A 53 -1.13 6.52 8.42
N LYS A 54 -2.40 6.84 8.71
CA LYS A 54 -3.48 5.85 8.64
C LYS A 54 -3.85 5.62 7.19
N VAL A 55 -3.82 4.37 6.74
CA VAL A 55 -4.08 3.97 5.36
C VAL A 55 -5.08 2.82 5.31
N ALA A 56 -5.74 2.67 4.16
CA ALA A 56 -6.56 1.50 3.86
C ALA A 56 -5.74 0.50 3.04
N LEU A 57 -5.60 -0.73 3.54
CA LEU A 57 -5.06 -1.86 2.78
C LEU A 57 -6.20 -2.70 2.25
N LYS A 58 -6.29 -2.89 0.93
CA LYS A 58 -7.31 -3.74 0.30
C LYS A 58 -6.67 -5.03 -0.22
N THR A 59 -7.24 -6.18 0.15
CA THR A 59 -6.84 -7.47 -0.40
C THR A 59 -7.47 -7.69 -1.78
N LEU A 60 -6.75 -8.40 -2.65
CA LEU A 60 -7.30 -8.85 -3.92
C LEU A 60 -8.09 -10.15 -3.71
N PRO A 61 -9.30 -10.27 -4.27
CA PRO A 61 -10.07 -11.50 -4.21
C PRO A 61 -9.34 -12.62 -4.97
N GLY A 62 -9.41 -13.84 -4.46
CA GLY A 62 -8.86 -15.03 -5.14
C GLY A 62 -7.38 -15.33 -4.88
N ILE A 63 -6.63 -14.44 -4.20
CA ILE A 63 -5.30 -14.78 -3.69
C ILE A 63 -5.47 -15.57 -2.38
N LYS A 64 -5.57 -16.90 -2.50
CA LYS A 64 -5.37 -17.80 -1.37
C LYS A 64 -3.86 -17.94 -1.14
N LYS A 65 -3.43 -17.77 0.11
CA LYS A 65 -2.06 -18.14 0.51
C LYS A 65 -1.86 -19.65 0.36
#